data_AF-N0AAF5-F1
#
_entry.id   AF-N0AAF5-F1
#
_cell.length_a   1.000
_cell.length_b   1.000
_cell.length_c   1.000
_cell.angle_alpha   90.00
_cell.angle_beta   90.00
_cell.angle_gamma   90.00
#
_symmetry.space_group_name_H-M   'P 1'
#
loop_
_entity.id
_entity.type
_entity.pdbx_description
1 polymer ?
#
loop_
_entity_poly.entity_id
_entity_poly.type
_entity_poly.pdbx_seq_one_letter_code
_entity_poly.pdbx_strand_id
1 'polypeptide(L)'
;VDQEDPDYWEQNTQINRRNAQNDRVNLETLLGYYNQSRGGLHTIQRMYGCEIHPDGSFRKGFYQLAYDGRDYIALDTETLTWTAADPGAENTKRKWE
;
A
#
# COMPACT_ATOMS: atom_id res chain seq x y z
N VAL A 1 -19.01 8.55 -23.04
CA VAL A 1 -18.77 8.16 -21.64
C VAL A 1 -19.76 7.07 -21.36
N ASP A 2 -19.31 5.83 -21.35
CA ASP A 2 -20.19 4.70 -21.05
C ASP A 2 -20.58 4.76 -19.57
N GLN A 3 -21.81 4.36 -19.27
CA GLN A 3 -22.30 4.33 -17.90
C GLN A 3 -21.59 3.19 -17.15
N GLU A 4 -21.04 3.48 -15.98
CA GLU A 4 -20.42 2.47 -15.13
C GLU A 4 -21.44 1.42 -14.69
N ASP A 5 -20.92 0.23 -14.35
CA ASP A 5 -21.73 -0.84 -13.75
C ASP A 5 -22.48 -0.29 -12.52
N PRO A 6 -23.79 -0.58 -12.37
CA PRO A 6 -24.58 -0.13 -11.22
C PRO A 6 -23.94 -0.42 -9.86
N ASP A 7 -23.17 -1.51 -9.75
CA ASP A 7 -22.54 -1.94 -8.50
C ASP A 7 -21.13 -1.36 -8.29
N TYR A 8 -20.56 -0.68 -9.30
CA TYR A 8 -19.18 -0.17 -9.28
C TYR A 8 -18.89 0.68 -8.03
N TRP A 9 -19.78 1.63 -7.74
CA TRP A 9 -19.60 2.56 -6.62
C TRP A 9 -19.72 1.88 -5.26
N GLU A 10 -20.63 0.92 -5.12
CA GLU A 10 -20.80 0.18 -3.87
C GLU A 10 -19.58 -0.71 -3.60
N GLN A 11 -19.10 -1.44 -4.61
CA GLN A 11 -17.90 -2.27 -4.49
C GLN A 11 -16.67 -1.45 -4.10
N ASN A 12 -16.42 -0.34 -4.81
CA ASN A 12 -15.30 0.55 -4.50
C ASN A 12 -15.42 1.17 -3.10
N THR A 13 -16.63 1.52 -2.67
CA THR A 13 -16.86 2.05 -1.32
C THR A 13 -16.51 1.02 -0.24
N GLN A 14 -16.92 -0.24 -0.42
CA GLN A 14 -16.60 -1.32 0.51
C GLN A 14 -15.10 -1.61 0.58
N ILE A 15 -14.42 -1.61 -0.57
CA ILE A 15 -12.96 -1.76 -0.65
C ILE A 15 -12.26 -0.64 0.12
N ASN A 16 -12.66 0.62 -0.09
CA ASN A 16 -12.07 1.77 0.59
C ASN A 16 -12.31 1.73 2.11
N ARG A 17 -13.51 1.34 2.56
CA ARG A 17 -13.79 1.15 4.00
C ARG A 17 -12.91 0.07 4.63
N ARG A 18 -12.74 -1.06 3.95
CA ARG A 18 -11.86 -2.14 4.42
C ARG A 18 -10.40 -1.69 4.48
N ASN A 19 -9.94 -0.97 3.46
CA ASN A 19 -8.57 -0.43 3.42
C ASN A 19 -8.33 0.55 4.57
N ALA A 20 -9.25 1.47 4.85
CA ALA A 20 -9.12 2.39 5.97
C ALA A 20 -8.99 1.67 7.33
N GLN A 21 -9.74 0.57 7.54
CA GLN A 21 -9.60 -0.23 8.76
C GLN A 21 -8.26 -0.98 8.83
N ASN A 22 -7.77 -1.50 7.69
CA ASN A 22 -6.45 -2.12 7.62
C ASN A 22 -5.34 -1.10 7.93
N ASP A 23 -5.41 0.10 7.36
CA ASP A 23 -4.42 1.16 7.56
C ASP A 23 -4.38 1.61 9.03
N ARG A 24 -5.54 1.67 9.70
CA ARG A 24 -5.61 1.91 11.15
C ARG A 24 -4.85 0.86 11.96
N VAL A 25 -5.02 -0.43 11.64
CA VAL A 25 -4.32 -1.53 12.32
C VAL A 25 -2.82 -1.54 11.97
N ASN A 26 -2.48 -1.20 10.73
CA ASN A 26 -1.10 -1.06 10.29
C ASN A 26 -0.38 0.04 11.06
N LEU A 27 -1.02 1.20 11.30
CA LEU A 27 -0.43 2.26 12.12
C LEU A 27 -0.07 1.78 13.53
N GLU A 28 -0.96 1.07 14.22
CA GLU A 28 -0.65 0.48 15.54
C GLU A 28 0.51 -0.52 15.48
N THR A 29 0.61 -1.28 14.39
CA THR A 29 1.72 -2.23 14.18
C THR A 29 3.05 -1.50 13.97
N LEU A 30 3.05 -0.44 13.16
CA LEU A 30 4.23 0.37 12.85
C LEU A 30 4.77 1.06 14.10
N LEU A 31 3.89 1.57 14.98
CA LEU A 31 4.31 2.09 16.28
C LEU A 31 5.17 1.08 17.06
N GLY A 32 4.77 -0.19 17.04
CA GLY A 32 5.53 -1.29 17.65
C GLY A 32 6.86 -1.56 16.97
N TYR A 33 6.90 -1.56 15.63
CA TYR A 33 8.13 -1.80 14.86
C TYR A 33 9.19 -0.72 15.07
N TYR A 34 8.76 0.52 15.27
CA TYR A 34 9.65 1.67 15.45
C TYR A 34 9.79 2.13 16.90
N ASN A 35 9.22 1.40 17.87
CA ASN A 35 9.22 1.75 19.29
C ASN A 35 8.71 3.18 19.57
N GLN A 36 7.67 3.60 18.86
CA GLN A 36 7.07 4.93 18.96
C GLN A 36 5.90 4.95 19.96
N SER A 37 5.65 6.12 20.53
CA SER A 37 4.53 6.31 21.48
C SER A 37 3.22 6.62 20.75
N ARG A 38 2.09 6.21 21.33
CA ARG A 38 0.74 6.44 20.77
C ARG A 38 0.32 7.91 20.70
N GLY A 39 1.01 8.81 21.39
CA GLY A 39 0.66 10.24 21.43
C GLY A 39 1.14 11.03 20.21
N GLY A 40 1.95 10.43 19.33
CA GLY A 40 2.44 11.06 18.11
C GLY A 40 1.42 11.04 16.97
N LEU A 41 1.52 12.03 16.08
CA LEU A 41 0.84 11.98 14.79
C LEU A 41 1.73 11.19 13.82
N HIS A 42 1.17 10.14 13.23
CA HIS A 42 1.85 9.29 12.27
C HIS A 42 1.04 9.17 10.99
N THR A 43 1.72 8.96 9.87
CA THR A 43 1.09 8.86 8.55
C THR A 43 1.53 7.60 7.84
N ILE A 44 0.58 6.86 7.28
CA ILE A 44 0.84 5.82 6.29
C ILE A 44 0.32 6.31 4.94
N GLN A 45 1.12 6.15 3.89
CA GLN A 45 0.75 6.52 2.53
C GLN A 45 0.90 5.29 1.65
N ARG A 46 -0.11 5.02 0.82
CA ARG A 46 -0.12 3.90 -0.12
C ARG A 46 -0.28 4.45 -1.53
N MET A 47 0.57 3.99 -2.43
CA MET A 47 0.51 4.31 -3.85
C MET A 47 0.60 3.01 -4.66
N TYR A 48 -0.36 2.79 -5.55
CA TYR A 48 -0.35 1.64 -6.45
C TYR A 48 -0.99 1.98 -7.79
N GLY A 49 -0.69 1.18 -8.81
CA GLY A 49 -1.19 1.36 -10.16
C GLY A 49 -0.30 0.66 -11.20
N CYS A 50 -0.45 1.06 -12.47
CA CYS A 50 0.31 0.50 -13.57
C CYS A 50 0.61 1.53 -14.66
N GLU A 51 1.66 1.26 -15.43
CA GLU A 51 1.93 1.91 -16.70
C GLU A 51 1.53 0.96 -17.85
N ILE A 52 0.95 1.52 -18.90
CA ILE A 52 0.60 0.81 -20.14
C ILE A 52 1.28 1.47 -21.34
N HIS A 53 1.57 0.68 -22.37
CA HIS A 53 2.02 1.16 -23.65
C HIS A 53 0.87 1.81 -24.45
N PRO A 54 1.16 2.61 -25.49
CA PRO A 54 0.13 3.20 -26.35
C PRO A 54 -0.79 2.19 -27.03
N ASP A 55 -0.33 0.95 -27.25
CA ASP A 55 -1.12 -0.15 -27.80
C ASP A 55 -2.01 -0.84 -26.75
N GLY A 56 -2.00 -0.36 -25.50
CA GLY A 56 -2.76 -0.91 -24.38
C GLY A 56 -2.09 -2.10 -23.68
N SER A 57 -0.92 -2.55 -24.15
CA SER A 57 -0.20 -3.64 -23.49
C SER A 57 0.39 -3.19 -22.14
N PHE A 58 0.40 -4.11 -21.17
CA PHE A 58 0.95 -3.86 -19.85
C PHE A 58 2.46 -3.60 -19.92
N ARG A 59 2.94 -2.55 -19.25
CA ARG A 59 4.36 -2.23 -19.14
C ARG A 59 4.94 -2.63 -17.80
N LYS A 60 4.41 -2.07 -16.70
CA LYS A 60 4.84 -2.39 -15.33
C LYS A 60 3.78 -2.00 -14.32
N GLY A 61 3.80 -2.66 -13.17
CA GLY A 61 2.99 -2.31 -12.02
C GLY A 61 3.82 -1.59 -10.96
N PHE A 62 3.14 -0.93 -10.04
CA PHE A 62 3.77 -0.35 -8.87
C PHE A 62 2.86 -0.52 -7.65
N TYR A 63 3.49 -0.82 -6.53
CA TYR A 63 2.86 -0.83 -5.21
C TYR A 63 3.91 -0.41 -4.18
N GLN A 64 3.66 0.66 -3.46
CA GLN A 64 4.59 1.24 -2.50
C GLN A 64 3.85 1.76 -1.29
N LEU A 65 4.44 1.55 -0.11
CA LEU A 65 4.04 2.20 1.13
C LEU A 65 5.13 3.13 1.62
N ALA A 66 4.72 4.24 2.20
CA ALA A 66 5.56 5.14 2.97
C ALA A 66 4.99 5.31 4.39
N TYR A 67 5.89 5.51 5.35
CA TYR A 67 5.57 5.78 6.75
C TYR A 67 6.28 7.06 7.21
N ASP A 68 5.52 7.99 7.81
CA ASP A 68 6.00 9.31 8.23
C ASP A 68 6.79 10.06 7.12
N GLY A 69 6.31 9.95 5.88
CA GLY A 69 6.88 10.59 4.70
C GLY A 69 8.15 9.94 4.15
N ARG A 70 8.54 8.77 4.65
CA ARG A 70 9.71 8.00 4.19
C ARG A 70 9.28 6.70 3.56
N ASP A 71 10.03 6.24 2.56
CA ASP A 71 9.82 4.92 1.97
C ASP A 71 9.80 3.83 3.04
N TYR A 72 8.83 2.92 2.95
CA TYR A 72 8.66 1.81 3.90
C TYR A 72 8.88 0.47 3.20
N ILE A 73 8.02 0.14 2.22
CA ILE A 73 8.14 -1.10 1.46
C ILE A 73 7.62 -0.92 0.03
N ALA A 74 8.30 -1.53 -0.94
CA ALA A 74 7.92 -1.48 -2.35
C ALA A 74 7.91 -2.88 -2.97
N LEU A 75 6.94 -3.15 -3.84
CA LEU A 75 6.89 -4.37 -4.66
C LEU A 75 7.67 -4.14 -5.95
N ASP A 76 8.66 -4.98 -6.20
CA ASP A 76 9.18 -5.18 -7.55
C ASP A 76 8.19 -6.10 -8.28
N THR A 77 7.51 -5.56 -9.30
CA THR A 77 6.48 -6.31 -10.04
C THR A 77 7.05 -7.21 -11.14
N GLU A 78 8.35 -7.08 -11.46
CA GLU A 78 9.04 -7.96 -12.41
C GLU A 78 9.52 -9.23 -11.72
N THR A 79 10.10 -9.09 -10.52
CA THR A 79 10.62 -10.22 -9.74
C THR A 79 9.61 -10.78 -8.72
N LEU A 80 8.51 -10.07 -8.48
CA LEU A 80 7.53 -10.34 -7.42
C LEU A 80 8.14 -10.36 -6.01
N THR A 81 9.18 -9.57 -5.79
CA THR A 81 9.86 -9.48 -4.49
C THR A 81 9.62 -8.15 -3.80
N TRP A 82 9.58 -8.18 -2.48
CA TRP A 82 9.44 -6.99 -1.65
C TRP A 82 10.81 -6.39 -1.29
N THR A 83 10.95 -5.08 -1.50
CA THR A 83 12.08 -4.29 -1.03
C THR A 83 11.67 -3.50 0.20
N ALA A 84 12.26 -3.83 1.36
CA ALA A 84 12.08 -3.08 2.59
C ALA A 84 13.09 -1.93 2.66
N ALA A 85 12.65 -0.75 3.09
CA ALA A 85 13.50 0.44 3.17
C ALA A 85 14.38 0.48 4.43
N ASP A 86 13.96 -0.17 5.51
CA ASP A 86 14.65 -0.19 6.79
C ASP A 86 14.37 -1.47 7.61
N PRO A 87 15.06 -1.70 8.75
CA PRO A 87 14.85 -2.88 9.60
C PRO A 87 13.43 -3.04 10.18
N GLY A 88 12.69 -1.94 10.36
CA GLY A 88 11.28 -1.98 10.76
C GLY A 88 10.42 -2.60 9.66
N ALA A 89 10.63 -2.17 8.43
CA ALA A 89 9.94 -2.67 7.24
C ALA A 89 10.23 -4.15 6.90
N GLU A 90 11.42 -4.65 7.27
CA GLU A 90 11.77 -6.08 7.15
C GLU A 90 10.78 -7.01 7.90
N ASN A 91 10.13 -6.52 8.95
CA ASN A 91 9.08 -7.28 9.63
C ASN A 91 7.83 -7.45 8.76
N THR A 92 7.47 -6.44 7.97
CA THR A 92 6.37 -6.54 7.00
C THR A 92 6.75 -7.44 5.84
N LYS A 93 7.97 -7.28 5.30
CA LYS A 93 8.47 -8.13 4.22
C LYS A 93 8.35 -9.63 4.56
N ARG A 94 8.88 -10.05 5.70
CA ARG A 94 8.79 -11.45 6.19
C ARG A 94 7.36 -11.98 6.37
N LYS A 95 6.37 -11.11 6.55
CA LYS A 95 4.96 -11.51 6.67
C LYS A 95 4.26 -11.63 5.32
N TRP A 96 4.76 -10.95 4.30
CA TRP A 96 4.15 -10.85 2.98
C TRP A 96 4.78 -11.79 1.95
N GLU A 97 6.02 -12.23 2.21
CA GLU A 97 6.66 -13.38 1.55
C GLU A 97 6.13 -14.71 2.11
#